data_AF-A0A430AGP7-F1
#
_entry.id   AF-A0A430AGP7-F1
#
_cell.length_a   1.000
_cell.length_b   1.000
_cell.length_c   1.000
_cell.angle_alpha   90.00
_cell.angle_beta   90.00
_cell.angle_gamma   90.00
#
_symmetry.space_group_name_H-M   'P 1'
#
loop_
_entity.id
_entity.type
_entity.pdbx_description
1 polymer ?
#
loop_
_entity_poly.entity_id
_entity_poly.type
_entity_poly.pdbx_seq_one_letter_code
_entity_poly.pdbx_strand_id
1 'polypeptide(L)'
;MKCRKRTNKYAGFTLLEMLLVLSIIAVLLLLFVPNLSKKSELIQKEGTEALTKVIETQSELFKLEMEDHEVTWEKLFNNGYLTQKQIEDAKKRKIQLK
;
A
#
# COMPACT_ATOMS: atom_id res chain seq x y z
N MET A 1 -7.95 -10.38 -69.20
CA MET A 1 -7.82 -9.61 -67.94
C MET A 1 -9.01 -9.91 -67.04
N LYS A 2 -8.82 -10.58 -65.90
CA LYS A 2 -9.88 -10.85 -64.91
C LYS A 2 -9.82 -9.80 -63.81
N CYS A 3 -10.83 -8.94 -63.73
CA CYS A 3 -10.96 -7.93 -62.68
C CYS A 3 -11.52 -8.60 -61.40
N ARG A 4 -10.67 -8.71 -60.37
CA ARG A 4 -11.02 -9.37 -59.10
C ARG A 4 -11.69 -8.34 -58.18
N LYS A 5 -13.00 -8.49 -57.96
CA LYS A 5 -13.78 -7.65 -57.02
C LYS A 5 -13.20 -7.78 -55.60
N ARG A 6 -12.77 -6.68 -55.00
CA ARG A 6 -12.41 -6.61 -53.57
C ARG A 6 -13.69 -6.57 -52.76
N THR A 7 -13.96 -7.60 -51.97
CA THR A 7 -15.00 -7.57 -50.93
C THR A 7 -14.47 -6.76 -49.76
N ASN A 8 -15.11 -5.62 -49.47
CA ASN A 8 -14.74 -4.78 -48.35
C ASN A 8 -15.24 -5.46 -47.06
N LYS A 9 -14.34 -6.05 -46.28
CA LYS A 9 -14.67 -6.62 -44.98
C LYS A 9 -14.86 -5.45 -44.02
N TYR A 10 -16.08 -5.23 -43.54
CA TYR A 10 -16.32 -4.28 -42.47
C TYR A 10 -15.45 -4.69 -41.26
N ALA A 11 -14.56 -3.80 -40.83
CA ALA A 11 -13.77 -4.02 -39.62
C ALA A 11 -14.71 -3.91 -38.42
N GLY A 12 -14.89 -5.02 -37.70
CA GLY A 12 -15.72 -5.10 -36.48
C GLY A 12 -15.07 -4.36 -35.32
N PHE A 13 -15.24 -3.04 -35.32
CA PHE A 13 -14.98 -2.20 -34.16
C PHE A 13 -16.05 -1.11 -34.14
N THR A 14 -17.27 -1.54 -33.82
CA THR A 14 -18.41 -0.63 -33.70
C THR A 14 -18.38 0.08 -32.34
N LEU A 15 -19.02 1.25 -32.25
CA LEU A 15 -19.21 1.93 -30.98
C LEU A 15 -19.99 1.05 -29.98
N LEU A 16 -20.90 0.21 -30.48
CA LEU A 16 -21.70 -0.70 -29.66
C LEU A 16 -20.82 -1.76 -28.98
N GLU A 17 -19.85 -2.34 -29.69
CA GLU A 17 -18.86 -3.25 -29.11
C GLU A 17 -18.05 -2.56 -28.00
N MET A 18 -17.60 -1.32 -28.22
CA MET A 18 -16.87 -0.58 -27.19
C MET A 18 -17.72 -0.23 -25.97
N LEU A 19 -19.02 0.08 -26.16
CA LEU A 19 -19.94 0.33 -25.05
C LEU A 19 -20.18 -0.92 -24.20
N LEU A 20 -20.35 -2.09 -24.84
CA LEU A 20 -20.54 -3.36 -24.14
C LEU A 20 -19.26 -3.79 -23.40
N VAL A 21 -18.08 -3.57 -23.99
CA VAL A 21 -16.80 -3.85 -23.33
C VAL A 21 -16.60 -2.97 -22.09
N LEU A 22 -16.86 -1.66 -22.21
CA LEU A 22 -16.73 -0.74 -21.07
C LEU A 22 -17.73 -1.07 -19.96
N SER A 23 -18.95 -1.51 -20.30
CA SER A 23 -19.95 -1.88 -19.29
C SER A 23 -19.55 -3.13 -18.51
N ILE A 24 -19.00 -4.15 -19.16
CA ILE A 24 -18.48 -5.34 -18.49
C ILE A 24 -17.29 -4.98 -17.58
N ILE A 25 -16.32 -4.21 -18.07
CA ILE A 25 -15.14 -3.81 -17.28
C ILE A 25 -15.55 -2.97 -16.06
N ALA A 26 -16.54 -2.08 -16.19
CA ALA A 26 -17.05 -1.30 -15.07
C ALA A 26 -17.59 -2.18 -13.94
N VAL A 27 -18.38 -3.21 -14.26
CA VAL A 27 -18.90 -4.17 -13.26
C VAL A 27 -17.76 -4.96 -12.62
N LEU A 28 -16.79 -5.41 -13.42
CA LEU A 28 -15.61 -6.11 -12.89
C LEU A 28 -14.82 -5.22 -11.91
N LEU A 29 -14.56 -3.95 -12.27
CA LEU A 29 -13.86 -3.00 -11.39
C LEU A 29 -14.61 -2.79 -10.06
N LEU A 30 -15.94 -2.69 -10.08
CA LEU A 30 -16.74 -2.57 -8.86
C LEU A 30 -16.61 -3.79 -7.93
N LEU A 31 -16.37 -4.99 -8.46
CA LEU A 31 -16.12 -6.19 -7.66
C LEU A 31 -14.65 -6.29 -7.18
N PHE A 32 -13.70 -5.80 -7.97
CA PHE A 32 -12.26 -5.85 -7.64
C PHE A 32 -11.82 -4.77 -6.66
N VAL A 33 -12.28 -3.53 -6.82
CA VAL A 33 -11.92 -2.38 -5.97
C VAL A 33 -12.19 -2.62 -4.47
N PRO A 34 -13.37 -3.11 -4.03
CA PRO A 34 -13.61 -3.35 -2.60
C PRO A 34 -12.71 -4.45 -2.05
N ASN A 35 -12.40 -5.47 -2.84
CA ASN A 35 -11.50 -6.55 -2.44
C ASN A 35 -10.03 -6.10 -2.35
N LEU A 36 -9.59 -5.18 -3.21
CA LEU A 36 -8.27 -4.55 -3.13
C LEU A 36 -8.17 -3.62 -1.91
N SER A 37 -9.19 -2.79 -1.66
CA SER A 37 -9.21 -1.86 -0.53
C SER A 37 -9.08 -2.58 0.82
N LYS A 38 -9.83 -3.67 1.02
CA LYS A 38 -9.74 -4.50 2.24
C LYS A 38 -8.34 -5.08 2.48
N LYS A 39 -7.68 -5.59 1.42
CA LYS A 39 -6.30 -6.09 1.53
C LYS A 39 -5.31 -4.97 1.85
N SER A 40 -5.48 -3.79 1.24
CA SER A 40 -4.66 -2.63 1.55
C SER A 40 -4.78 -2.19 3.02
N GLU A 41 -5.99 -2.24 3.59
CA GLU A 41 -6.20 -1.93 5.00
C GLU A 41 -5.52 -2.94 5.93
N LEU A 42 -5.64 -4.24 5.63
CA LEU A 42 -4.98 -5.31 6.38
C LEU A 42 -3.46 -5.15 6.37
N ILE A 43 -2.87 -4.94 5.19
CA ILE A 43 -1.43 -4.72 5.04
C ILE A 43 -0.96 -3.49 5.84
N GLN A 44 -1.77 -2.41 5.87
CA GLN A 44 -1.44 -1.23 6.67
C GLN A 44 -1.50 -1.51 8.18
N LYS A 45 -2.44 -2.33 8.64
CA LYS A 45 -2.53 -2.76 10.04
C LYS A 45 -1.33 -3.62 10.42
N GLU A 46 -1.04 -4.67 9.66
CA GLU A 46 0.12 -5.55 9.87
C GLU A 46 1.44 -4.77 9.84
N GLY A 47 1.61 -3.84 8.89
CA GLY A 47 2.78 -2.99 8.82
C GLY A 47 2.93 -2.04 10.03
N THR A 48 1.80 -1.56 10.58
CA THR A 48 1.80 -0.73 11.79
C THR A 48 2.16 -1.55 13.02
N GLU A 49 1.64 -2.77 13.13
CA GLU A 49 1.97 -3.71 14.20
C GLU A 49 3.45 -4.11 14.17
N ALA A 50 3.97 -4.46 12.99
CA ALA A 50 5.38 -4.78 12.81
C ALA A 50 6.29 -3.60 13.19
N LEU A 51 5.95 -2.38 12.76
CA LEU A 51 6.70 -1.18 13.14
C LEU A 51 6.66 -0.94 14.64
N THR A 52 5.49 -1.12 15.27
CA THR A 52 5.33 -1.00 16.73
C THR A 52 6.22 -2.01 17.45
N LYS A 53 6.26 -3.26 16.98
CA LYS A 53 7.11 -4.30 17.56
C LYS A 53 8.59 -3.97 17.45
N VAL A 54 9.04 -3.46 16.31
CA VAL A 54 10.43 -3.00 16.13
C VAL A 54 10.74 -1.89 17.13
N ILE A 55 9.88 -0.88 17.25
CA ILE A 55 10.08 0.24 18.19
C ILE A 55 10.12 -0.26 19.65
N GLU A 56 9.23 -1.17 20.04
CA GLU A 56 9.24 -1.79 21.37
C GLU A 56 10.53 -2.57 21.63
N THR A 57 11.01 -3.35 20.67
CA THR A 57 12.30 -4.06 20.81
C THR A 57 13.47 -3.09 20.92
N GLN A 58 13.48 -2.02 20.11
CA GLN A 58 14.54 -1.00 20.16
C GLN A 58 14.50 -0.19 21.46
N SER A 59 13.31 0.09 22.00
CA SER A 59 13.18 0.78 23.28
C SER A 59 13.59 -0.09 24.46
N GLU A 60 13.30 -1.39 24.40
CA GLU A 60 13.76 -2.36 25.40
C GLU A 60 15.29 -2.51 25.37
N LEU A 61 15.90 -2.60 24.18
CA LEU A 61 17.36 -2.60 24.02
C LEU A 61 17.99 -1.33 24.59
N PHE A 62 17.42 -0.16 24.32
CA PHE A 62 17.89 1.10 24.91
C PHE A 62 17.85 1.06 26.45
N LYS A 63 16.75 0.57 27.05
CA LYS A 63 16.62 0.44 28.51
C LYS A 63 17.68 -0.51 29.10
N LEU A 64 18.02 -1.58 28.37
CA LEU A 64 19.03 -2.56 28.79
C LEU A 64 20.46 -2.02 28.68
N GLU A 65 20.78 -1.27 27.63
CA GLU A 65 22.14 -0.78 27.37
C GLU A 65 22.49 0.51 28.12
N MET A 66 21.52 1.40 28.31
CA MET A 66 21.75 2.72 28.92
C MET A 66 21.41 2.77 30.42
N GLU A 67 20.83 1.70 30.98
CA GLU A 67 20.24 1.66 32.34
C GLU A 67 19.24 2.82 32.61
N ASP A 68 18.76 3.46 31.54
CA ASP A 68 17.84 4.60 31.58
C ASP A 68 16.42 4.12 31.25
N HIS A 69 15.51 4.33 32.18
CA HIS A 69 14.11 3.93 32.03
C HIS A 69 13.27 4.94 31.24
N GLU A 70 13.77 6.15 31.00
CA GLU A 70 13.07 7.18 30.24
C GLU A 70 13.35 7.07 28.74
N VAL A 71 12.48 6.35 28.04
CA VAL A 71 12.52 6.25 26.56
C VAL A 71 11.81 7.46 25.94
N THR A 72 12.57 8.25 25.19
CA THR A 72 12.05 9.36 24.39
C THR A 72 12.41 9.19 22.93
N TRP A 73 11.55 9.64 22.02
CA TRP A 73 11.82 9.63 20.58
C TRP A 73 13.17 10.26 20.22
N GLU A 74 13.54 11.34 20.92
CA GLU A 74 14.81 12.05 20.72
C GLU A 74 16.01 11.21 21.17
N LYS A 75 15.91 10.50 22.30
CA LYS A 75 16.97 9.59 22.77
C LYS A 75 17.13 8.40 21.82
N LEU A 76 16.03 7.82 21.33
CA LEU A 76 16.08 6.72 20.35
C LEU A 76 16.67 7.16 19.00
N PHE A 77 16.45 8.41 18.59
CA PHE A 77 17.07 8.98 17.40
C PHE A 77 18.56 9.25 17.60
N ASN A 78 18.91 9.97 18.67
CA ASN A 78 20.28 10.41 18.93
C ASN A 78 21.24 9.24 19.18
N ASN A 79 20.74 8.15 19.79
CA ASN A 79 21.53 6.93 20.01
C ASN A 79 21.46 5.94 18.82
N GLY A 80 20.79 6.29 17.72
CA GLY A 80 20.80 5.51 16.48
C GLY A 80 19.89 4.27 16.45
N TYR A 81 19.05 4.04 17.46
CA TYR A 81 18.10 2.92 17.50
C TYR A 81 16.95 3.10 16.50
N LEU A 82 16.57 4.34 16.19
CA LEU A 82 15.52 4.65 15.21
C LEU A 82 15.98 5.69 14.18
N THR A 83 15.61 5.48 12.93
CA THR A 83 15.80 6.46 11.85
C THR A 83 14.72 7.54 11.89
N GLN A 84 15.03 8.73 11.34
CA GLN A 84 14.07 9.83 11.21
C GLN A 84 12.78 9.40 10.49
N LYS A 85 12.91 8.57 9.45
CA LYS A 85 11.77 8.03 8.69
C LYS A 85 10.85 7.18 9.56
N GLN A 86 11.41 6.31 10.39
CA GLN A 86 10.63 5.46 11.30
C GLN A 86 9.89 6.29 12.35
N ILE A 87 10.50 7.36 12.86
CA ILE A 87 9.86 8.29 13.80
C ILE A 87 8.72 9.05 13.14
N GLU A 88 8.92 9.55 11.92
CA GLU A 88 7.87 10.22 11.15
C GLU A 88 6.70 9.29 10.85
N ASP A 89 6.99 8.05 10.45
CA ASP A 89 5.96 7.05 10.16
C ASP A 89 5.22 6.62 11.42
N ALA A 90 5.92 6.48 12.55
CA ALA A 90 5.31 6.22 13.86
C ALA A 90 4.38 7.37 14.29
N LYS A 91 4.81 8.63 14.11
CA LYS A 91 3.99 9.82 14.41
C LYS A 91 2.75 9.89 13.50
N LYS A 92 2.91 9.63 12.19
CA LYS A 92 1.77 9.58 11.24
C LYS A 92 0.76 8.51 11.61
N ARG A 93 1.24 7.34 12.04
CA ARG A 93 0.43 6.20 12.46
C ARG A 93 -0.04 6.27 13.92
N LYS A 94 0.30 7.35 14.64
CA LYS A 94 -0.04 7.60 16.05
C LYS A 94 0.40 6.47 17.01
N ILE A 95 1.54 5.85 16.73
CA ILE A 95 2.13 4.81 17.59
C ILE A 95 2.62 5.48 18.88
N GLN A 96 2.28 4.90 20.03
CA GLN A 96 2.71 5.39 21.34
C GLN A 96 3.98 4.66 21.80
N LEU A 97 4.90 5.38 22.44
CA LEU A 97 5.98 4.77 23.22
C LEU A 97 5.40 4.30 24.55
N LYS A 98 5.75 3.08 24.96
CA LYS A 98 5.43 2.51 26.27
C LYS A 98 6.65 2.51 27.19
#